data_AF-A0A2R6N8I0-F1
#
_entry.id   AF-A0A2R6N8I0-F1
#
_cell.length_a   1.000
_cell.length_b   1.000
_cell.length_c   1.000
_cell.angle_alpha   90.00
_cell.angle_beta   90.00
_cell.angle_gamma   90.00
#
_symmetry.space_group_name_H-M   'P 1'
#
loop_
_entity.id
_entity.type
_entity.pdbx_description
1 polymer ?
#
loop_
_entity_poly.entity_id
_entity_poly.type
_entity_poly.pdbx_seq_one_letter_code
_entity_poly.pdbx_strand_id
1 'polypeptide(L)'
;MSGFVHNEKPIRLHEGEGVHLYDADGTEYLDCGASYACAPLGHSHPDVTGAITDQAERLTFVQASYPVDARDRARTALEAAAPDGLENVWLCNSGTEANEAALKFAR
;
A
#
# COMPACT_ATOMS: atom_id res chain seq x y z
N MET A 1 -9.10 25.15 2.22
CA MET A 1 -7.91 25.89 2.68
C MET A 1 -6.71 25.24 2.01
N SER A 2 -5.75 25.99 1.43
CA SER A 2 -4.54 25.35 0.90
C SER A 2 -3.57 25.11 2.05
N GLY A 3 -3.23 23.85 2.31
CA GLY A 3 -2.14 23.53 3.22
C GLY A 3 -0.81 23.97 2.61
N PHE A 4 0.21 24.15 3.45
CA PHE A 4 1.58 24.47 3.02
C PHE A 4 2.15 23.45 2.02
N VAL A 5 1.72 22.19 2.13
CA VAL A 5 2.26 21.05 1.36
C VAL A 5 1.35 20.65 0.19
N HIS A 6 0.02 20.69 0.36
CA HIS A 6 -0.93 20.33 -0.68
C HIS A 6 -2.26 21.07 -0.52
N ASN A 7 -3.02 21.16 -1.62
CA ASN A 7 -4.40 21.66 -1.57
C ASN A 7 -5.32 20.60 -0.98
N GLU A 8 -6.03 20.96 0.11
CA GLU A 8 -7.05 20.09 0.68
C GLU A 8 -8.33 20.13 -0.16
N LYS A 9 -8.94 18.96 -0.33
CA LYS A 9 -10.31 18.87 -0.86
C LYS A 9 -11.29 19.30 0.24
N PRO A 10 -12.45 19.88 -0.11
CA PRO A 10 -13.41 20.39 0.88
C PRO A 10 -14.25 19.29 1.55
N ILE A 11 -13.80 18.03 1.51
CA ILE A 11 -14.52 16.86 2.05
C ILE A 11 -13.64 16.24 3.13
N ARG A 12 -14.17 16.11 4.35
CA ARG A 12 -13.47 15.49 5.48
C ARG A 12 -14.00 14.07 5.67
N LEU A 13 -13.27 13.11 5.13
CA LEU A 13 -13.57 11.69 5.27
C LEU A 13 -13.08 11.18 6.63
N HIS A 14 -13.86 10.28 7.25
CA HIS A 14 -13.52 9.68 8.54
C HIS A 14 -13.52 8.14 8.52
N GLU A 15 -14.23 7.53 7.57
CA GLU A 15 -14.34 6.08 7.43
C GLU A 15 -14.36 5.68 5.95
N GLY A 16 -13.92 4.45 5.66
CA GLY A 16 -14.01 3.84 4.34
C GLY A 16 -14.25 2.34 4.45
N GLU A 17 -15.18 1.84 3.64
CA GLU A 17 -15.57 0.44 3.56
C GLU A 17 -15.81 0.04 2.10
N GLY A 18 -15.03 -0.92 1.59
CA GLY A 18 -15.13 -1.36 0.21
C GLY A 18 -14.92 -0.19 -0.75
N VAL A 19 -15.88 0.08 -1.63
CA VAL A 19 -15.79 1.19 -2.60
C VAL A 19 -16.36 2.51 -2.07
N HIS A 20 -16.75 2.58 -0.79
CA HIS A 20 -17.42 3.74 -0.21
C HIS A 20 -16.54 4.43 0.83
N LEU A 21 -16.74 5.73 0.95
CA LEU A 21 -16.11 6.64 1.90
C LEU A 21 -17.20 7.43 2.62
N TYR A 22 -17.00 7.74 3.89
CA TYR A 22 -17.99 8.41 4.72
C TYR A 22 -17.39 9.68 5.35
N ASP A 23 -18.11 10.81 5.28
CA ASP A 23 -17.78 11.99 6.08
C ASP A 23 -18.35 11.92 7.50
N ALA A 24 -17.94 12.85 8.36
CA ALA A 24 -18.34 12.88 9.77
C ALA A 24 -19.85 13.13 10.00
N ASP A 25 -20.57 13.62 8.98
CA ASP A 25 -22.02 13.82 9.03
C ASP A 25 -22.78 12.58 8.52
N GLY A 26 -22.07 11.54 8.09
CA GLY A 26 -22.60 10.28 7.58
C GLY A 26 -22.89 10.29 6.07
N THR A 27 -22.46 11.31 5.33
CA THR A 27 -22.60 11.33 3.87
C THR A 27 -21.70 10.26 3.26
N GLU A 28 -22.30 9.40 2.45
CA GLU A 28 -21.61 8.37 1.68
C GLU A 28 -21.12 8.92 0.33
N TYR A 29 -19.90 8.56 -0.05
CA TYR A 29 -19.28 8.87 -1.33
C TYR A 29 -18.78 7.58 -1.99
N LEU A 30 -19.16 7.37 -3.24
CA LEU A 30 -18.54 6.34 -4.08
C LEU A 30 -17.12 6.78 -4.47
N ASP A 31 -16.11 5.98 -4.11
CA ASP A 31 -14.71 6.27 -4.41
C ASP A 31 -14.33 5.80 -5.82
N CYS A 32 -14.43 6.71 -6.78
CA CYS A 32 -13.94 6.49 -8.14
C CYS A 32 -12.43 6.76 -8.32
N GLY A 33 -11.71 7.13 -7.25
CA GLY A 33 -10.29 7.48 -7.31
C GLY A 33 -9.36 6.43 -6.68
N ALA A 34 -9.86 5.63 -5.73
CA ALA A 34 -9.10 4.66 -4.95
C ALA A 34 -7.78 5.22 -4.41
N SER A 35 -7.76 6.51 -4.04
CA SER A 35 -6.56 7.27 -3.64
C SER A 35 -5.36 7.09 -4.57
N TYR A 36 -5.50 7.42 -5.85
CA TYR A 36 -4.47 7.19 -6.87
C TYR A 36 -4.14 5.69 -7.04
N ALA A 37 -5.18 4.86 -7.02
CA ALA A 37 -5.10 3.39 -7.10
C ALA A 37 -4.36 2.70 -5.93
N CYS A 38 -4.21 3.37 -4.78
CA CYS A 38 -3.66 2.80 -3.55
C CYS A 38 -4.63 1.87 -2.81
N ALA A 39 -5.94 1.96 -3.06
CA ALA A 39 -6.97 1.10 -2.45
C ALA A 39 -7.69 0.21 -3.49
N PRO A 40 -6.97 -0.63 -4.27
CA PRO A 40 -7.57 -1.38 -5.38
C PRO A 40 -8.53 -2.48 -4.93
N LEU A 41 -8.42 -2.95 -3.69
CA LEU A 41 -9.33 -3.93 -3.08
C LEU A 41 -10.50 -3.25 -2.32
N GLY A 42 -10.58 -1.92 -2.37
CA GLY A 42 -11.44 -1.12 -1.50
C GLY A 42 -10.82 -0.81 -0.14
N HIS A 43 -11.43 0.13 0.56
CA HIS A 43 -11.03 0.57 1.88
C HIS A 43 -11.28 -0.51 2.93
N SER A 44 -10.34 -0.64 3.87
CA SER A 44 -10.45 -1.52 5.05
C SER A 44 -10.73 -3.00 4.75
N HIS A 45 -10.26 -3.52 3.61
CA HIS A 45 -10.51 -4.91 3.21
C HIS A 45 -10.14 -5.91 4.33
N PRO A 46 -11.06 -6.79 4.77
CA PRO A 46 -10.91 -7.58 5.99
C PRO A 46 -9.67 -8.49 5.98
N ASP A 47 -9.36 -9.13 4.85
CA ASP A 47 -8.18 -10.00 4.75
C ASP A 47 -6.86 -9.23 4.85
N VAL A 48 -6.81 -7.99 4.33
CA VAL A 48 -5.61 -7.14 4.38
C VAL A 48 -5.42 -6.63 5.80
N THR A 49 -6.48 -6.08 6.39
CA THR A 49 -6.47 -5.57 7.76
C THR A 49 -6.12 -6.67 8.76
N GLY A 50 -6.70 -7.87 8.61
CA GLY A 50 -6.38 -9.03 9.44
C GLY A 50 -4.91 -9.44 9.33
N ALA A 51 -4.37 -9.57 8.11
CA ALA A 51 -2.97 -9.94 7.91
C ALA A 51 -1.98 -8.91 8.48
N ILE A 52 -2.30 -7.61 8.39
CA ILE A 52 -1.50 -6.53 8.98
C ILE A 52 -1.52 -6.62 10.50
N THR A 53 -2.70 -6.73 11.12
CA THR A 53 -2.85 -6.83 12.58
C THR A 53 -2.09 -8.04 13.12
N ASP A 54 -2.32 -9.22 12.53
CA ASP A 54 -1.65 -10.47 12.90
C ASP A 54 -0.13 -10.35 12.86
N GLN A 55 0.41 -9.71 11.82
CA GLN A 55 1.86 -9.53 11.69
C GLN A 55 2.39 -8.48 12.68
N ALA A 56 1.67 -7.38 12.89
CA ALA A 56 2.08 -6.31 13.79
C ALA A 56 2.15 -6.77 15.26
N GLU A 57 1.24 -7.65 15.69
CA GLU A 57 1.24 -8.26 17.02
C GLU A 57 2.44 -9.19 17.26
N ARG A 58 2.95 -9.82 16.20
CA ARG A 58 4.11 -10.73 16.29
C ARG A 58 5.44 -10.02 16.13
N LEU A 59 5.57 -9.17 15.12
CA LEU A 59 6.80 -8.51 14.74
C LEU A 59 6.52 -7.33 13.79
N THR A 60 6.69 -6.11 14.31
CA THR A 60 6.47 -4.89 13.53
C THR A 60 7.61 -4.59 12.55
N PHE A 61 8.87 -4.72 12.99
CA PHE A 61 10.01 -4.33 12.18
C PHE A 61 11.33 -5.00 12.62
N VAL A 62 12.13 -5.42 11.64
CA VAL A 62 13.54 -5.76 11.79
C VAL A 62 14.31 -5.26 10.57
N GLN A 63 15.62 -5.03 10.72
CA GLN A 63 16.45 -4.63 9.60
C GLN A 63 16.54 -5.74 8.54
N ALA A 64 16.66 -5.36 7.26
CA ALA A 64 16.52 -6.27 6.12
C ALA A 64 17.48 -7.49 6.08
N SER A 65 18.60 -7.46 6.82
CA SER A 65 19.54 -8.59 6.91
C SER A 65 19.00 -9.76 7.73
N TYR A 66 18.00 -9.54 8.60
CA TYR A 66 17.32 -10.61 9.31
C TYR A 66 16.26 -11.25 8.40
N PRO A 67 16.29 -12.58 8.19
CA PRO A 67 15.25 -13.30 7.46
C PRO A 67 13.88 -13.18 8.14
N VAL A 68 12.81 -13.06 7.34
CA VAL A 68 11.43 -12.94 7.83
C VAL A 68 10.50 -13.64 6.84
N ASP A 69 9.79 -14.68 7.28
CA ASP A 69 8.93 -15.50 6.43
C ASP A 69 7.88 -14.70 5.65
N ALA A 70 7.33 -13.64 6.25
CA ALA A 70 6.36 -12.77 5.59
C ALA A 70 6.98 -12.04 4.38
N ARG A 71 8.24 -11.61 4.49
CA ARG A 71 8.97 -10.94 3.40
C ARG A 71 9.30 -11.93 2.28
N ASP A 72 9.66 -13.16 2.64
CA ASP A 72 9.99 -14.20 1.65
C ASP A 72 8.74 -14.62 0.88
N ARG A 73 7.61 -14.83 1.56
CA ARG A 73 6.31 -15.08 0.92
C ARG A 73 5.89 -13.95 -0.03
N ALA A 74 6.09 -12.69 0.37
CA ALA A 74 5.78 -11.53 -0.47
C ALA A 74 6.64 -11.52 -1.75
N ARG A 75 7.94 -11.82 -1.65
CA ARG A 75 8.83 -11.92 -2.82
C ARG A 75 8.41 -13.03 -3.76
N THR A 76 8.17 -14.24 -3.25
CA THR A 76 7.73 -15.36 -4.07
C THR A 76 6.40 -15.08 -4.78
N ALA A 77 5.45 -14.43 -4.11
CA ALA A 77 4.18 -14.05 -4.73
C ALA A 77 4.37 -13.01 -5.85
N LEU A 78 5.28 -12.04 -5.66
CA LEU A 78 5.59 -11.02 -6.67
C LEU A 78 6.34 -11.61 -7.88
N GLU A 79 7.30 -12.50 -7.65
CA GLU A 79 8.00 -13.23 -8.71
C GLU A 79 7.02 -14.08 -9.53
N ALA A 80 6.09 -14.78 -8.89
CA ALA A 80 5.08 -15.59 -9.56
C ALA A 80 4.08 -14.76 -10.38
N ALA A 81 3.86 -13.49 -10.02
CA ALA A 81 2.97 -12.58 -10.73
C ALA A 81 3.69 -11.76 -11.83
N ALA A 82 5.02 -11.83 -11.89
CA ALA A 82 5.81 -11.04 -12.83
C ALA A 82 5.77 -11.64 -14.24
N PRO A 83 5.94 -10.80 -15.29
CA PRO A 83 6.20 -11.28 -16.64
C PRO A 83 7.42 -12.20 -16.74
N ASP A 84 7.43 -13.07 -17.75
CA ASP A 84 8.55 -13.97 -18.04
C ASP A 84 9.89 -13.23 -18.13
N GLY A 85 10.92 -13.79 -17.49
CA GLY A 85 12.27 -13.23 -17.47
C GLY A 85 12.56 -12.24 -16.34
N LEU A 86 11.59 -11.94 -15.47
CA LEU A 86 11.80 -11.16 -14.25
C LEU A 86 11.87 -12.07 -13.01
N GLU A 87 13.10 -12.37 -12.57
CA GLU A 87 13.37 -13.37 -11.52
C GLU A 87 13.80 -12.77 -10.18
N ASN A 88 13.88 -11.45 -10.06
CA ASN A 88 14.40 -10.78 -8.86
C ASN A 88 13.46 -9.68 -8.39
N VAL A 89 13.14 -9.68 -7.08
CA VAL A 89 12.31 -8.65 -6.45
C VAL A 89 13.11 -7.88 -5.41
N TRP A 90 13.11 -6.55 -5.56
CA TRP A 90 13.59 -5.62 -4.55
C TRP A 90 12.40 -4.86 -3.94
N LEU A 91 12.34 -4.82 -2.60
CA LEU A 91 11.22 -4.22 -1.87
C LEU A 91 11.58 -2.81 -1.38
N CYS A 92 10.65 -1.88 -1.52
CA CYS A 92 10.75 -0.50 -1.08
C CYS A 92 9.40 0.06 -0.66
N ASN A 93 9.38 1.32 -0.20
CA ASN A 93 8.20 1.92 0.43
C ASN A 93 7.41 2.84 -0.51
N SER A 94 7.99 3.25 -1.64
CA SER A 94 7.33 4.17 -2.56
C SER A 94 7.72 3.92 -4.02
N GLY A 95 6.90 4.43 -4.94
CA GLY A 95 7.22 4.44 -6.36
C GLY A 95 8.47 5.26 -6.69
N THR A 96 8.76 6.31 -5.92
CA THR A 96 10.00 7.09 -6.07
C THR A 96 11.23 6.24 -5.73
N GLU A 97 11.21 5.51 -4.61
CA GLU A 97 12.31 4.61 -4.25
C GLU A 97 12.50 3.49 -5.28
N ALA A 98 11.41 2.95 -5.82
CA ALA A 98 11.45 1.94 -6.87
C ALA A 98 12.16 2.48 -8.13
N ASN A 99 11.83 3.69 -8.57
CA ASN A 99 12.49 4.33 -9.72
C ASN A 99 13.97 4.62 -9.46
N GLU A 100 14.31 5.13 -8.27
CA GLU A 100 15.71 5.36 -7.88
C GLU A 100 16.54 4.07 -7.87
N ALA A 101 15.97 2.97 -7.38
CA ALA A 101 16.63 1.66 -7.41
C ALA A 101 16.78 1.15 -8.84
N ALA A 102 15.74 1.24 -9.67
CA ALA A 102 15.81 0.84 -11.08
C ALA A 102 16.92 1.60 -11.83
N LEU A 103 17.04 2.91 -11.62
CA LEU A 103 18.11 3.72 -12.19
C LEU A 103 19.50 3.30 -11.72
N LYS A 104 19.64 2.84 -10.47
CA LYS A 104 20.91 2.34 -9.93
C LYS A 104 21.25 0.95 -10.43
N PHE A 105 20.26 0.06 -10.63
CA PHE A 105 20.49 -1.28 -11.16
C PHE A 105 20.80 -1.28 -12.66
N ALA A 106 20.29 -0.28 -13.40
CA ALA A 106 20.54 -0.15 -14.83
C ALA A 106 21.89 0.49 -15.20
N ARG A 107 22.58 1.11 -14.23
CA ARG A 107 23.90 1.74 -14.41
C ARG A 107 25.01 0.79 -14.03
#